data_AF-A0A934BKN6-F1
#
_entry.id   AF-A0A934BKN6-F1
#
_cell.length_a   1.000
_cell.length_b   1.000
_cell.length_c   1.000
_cell.angle_alpha   90.00
_cell.angle_beta   90.00
_cell.angle_gamma   90.00
#
_symmetry.space_group_name_H-M   'P 1'
#
loop_
_entity.id
_entity.type
_entity.pdbx_description
1 polymer ?
#
loop_
_entity_poly.entity_id
_entity_poly.type
_entity_poly.pdbx_seq_one_letter_code
_entity_poly.pdbx_strand_id
1 'polypeptide(L)'
;MEIKETIGELLKSSKELLKIIELDLDQSSDERDIKKFNEVIGFCEQVVRIIEAYPQDKEIVFLDCSCGKSYLSFVLNIILKKHFAVNTYFYGVDTNRILIEKCDRIKNSLGFQNMHFINGRIIDVQPEKPVDIVIALHACDIATDEAIAKGIKSGAKYIVVVPCCENQIRSRLKVGHPLVDLTDFGLLRYRFADILTEALRAQFLTGTGYHVKLTEVTSPKFTPKNLMIIARRKKGNKRYNLDKYKRLNEMFNTEFVLNNYFSECELDQNSLLSPVN
;
A
#
# COMPACT_ATOMS: atom_id res chain seq x y z
N MET A 1 21.62 15.67 -5.45
CA MET A 1 20.35 15.96 -4.76
C MET A 1 19.71 14.64 -4.42
N GLU A 2 19.32 14.40 -3.17
CA GLU A 2 18.60 13.16 -2.85
C GLU A 2 17.27 13.12 -3.63
N ILE A 3 16.84 11.93 -4.09
CA ILE A 3 15.57 11.75 -4.82
C ILE A 3 14.40 12.39 -4.03
N LYS A 4 14.45 12.28 -2.70
CA LYS A 4 13.47 12.85 -1.79
C LYS A 4 13.38 14.37 -1.84
N GLU A 5 14.53 15.06 -1.81
CA GLU A 5 14.61 16.52 -1.91
C GLU A 5 14.04 16.99 -3.24
N THR A 6 14.42 16.29 -4.32
CA THR A 6 13.95 16.55 -5.68
C THR A 6 12.43 16.44 -5.75
N ILE A 7 11.85 15.34 -5.29
CA ILE A 7 10.39 15.16 -5.26
C ILE A 7 9.71 16.26 -4.43
N GLY A 8 10.30 16.62 -3.28
CA GLY A 8 9.78 17.66 -2.41
C GLY A 8 9.73 19.04 -3.07
N GLU A 9 10.78 19.44 -3.78
CA GLU A 9 10.84 20.70 -4.54
C GLU A 9 9.85 20.72 -5.71
N LEU A 10 9.73 19.59 -6.42
CA LEU A 10 8.78 19.43 -7.53
C LEU A 10 7.32 19.55 -7.07
N LEU A 11 7.00 19.00 -5.90
CA LEU A 11 5.67 19.14 -5.33
C LEU A 11 5.41 20.57 -4.85
N LYS A 12 6.36 21.20 -4.16
CA LYS A 12 6.23 22.59 -3.69
C LYS A 12 6.08 23.58 -4.85
N SER A 13 6.74 23.33 -5.98
CA SER A 13 6.58 24.14 -7.19
C SER A 13 5.26 23.89 -7.92
N SER A 14 4.60 22.74 -7.68
CA SER A 14 3.29 22.38 -8.25
C SER A 14 2.12 22.91 -7.41
N LYS A 15 2.11 24.21 -7.09
CA LYS A 15 1.12 24.85 -6.20
C LYS A 15 -0.33 24.63 -6.64
N GLU A 16 -0.59 24.68 -7.94
CA GLU A 16 -1.92 24.47 -8.50
C GLU A 16 -2.43 23.04 -8.22
N LEU A 17 -1.59 22.03 -8.40
CA LEU A 17 -1.92 20.64 -8.05
C LEU A 17 -2.24 20.51 -6.57
N LEU A 18 -1.33 21.01 -5.70
CA LEU A 18 -1.48 20.93 -4.25
C LEU A 18 -2.78 21.58 -3.79
N LYS A 19 -3.16 22.71 -4.38
CA LYS A 19 -4.44 23.38 -4.12
C LYS A 19 -5.63 22.54 -4.59
N ILE A 20 -5.57 21.97 -5.79
CA ILE A 20 -6.66 21.16 -6.37
C ILE A 20 -6.91 19.89 -5.56
N ILE A 21 -5.85 19.23 -5.07
CA ILE A 21 -5.97 18.02 -4.25
C ILE A 21 -6.22 18.32 -2.77
N GLU A 22 -6.27 19.60 -2.37
CA GLU A 22 -6.41 20.06 -0.98
C GLU A 22 -5.28 19.53 -0.09
N LEU A 23 -4.04 19.79 -0.48
CA LEU A 23 -2.84 19.62 0.32
C LEU A 23 -2.13 20.98 0.40
N ASP A 24 -2.71 21.92 1.15
CA ASP A 24 -2.21 23.30 1.24
C ASP A 24 -1.08 23.40 2.28
N LEU A 25 0.05 23.96 1.86
CA LEU A 25 1.23 24.16 2.71
C LEU A 25 1.42 25.64 3.10
N ASP A 26 0.67 26.56 2.50
CA ASP A 26 0.88 28.00 2.60
C ASP A 26 -0.01 28.69 3.68
N GLN A 27 -1.15 28.08 4.09
CA GLN A 27 -1.95 28.61 5.22
C GLN A 27 -1.50 27.99 6.54
N SER A 28 -0.85 28.78 7.42
CA SER A 28 -0.55 28.48 8.84
C SER A 28 -0.59 26.99 9.16
N SER A 29 0.38 26.28 8.59
CA SER A 29 0.38 24.85 8.30
C SER A 29 -0.28 23.96 9.36
N ASP A 30 -1.43 23.37 9.04
CA ASP A 30 -1.99 22.25 9.80
C ASP A 30 -0.90 21.16 9.87
N GLU A 31 -0.53 20.76 11.09
CA GLU A 31 0.45 19.70 11.35
C GLU A 31 0.07 18.40 10.59
N ARG A 32 -1.24 18.20 10.37
CA ARG A 32 -1.78 17.11 9.56
C ARG A 32 -1.33 17.17 8.10
N ASP A 33 -1.33 18.34 7.49
CA ASP A 33 -0.98 18.51 6.07
C ASP A 33 0.54 18.38 5.87
N ILE A 34 1.34 18.90 6.80
CA ILE A 34 2.80 18.65 6.82
C ILE A 34 3.08 17.15 6.93
N LYS A 35 2.42 16.47 7.86
CA LYS A 35 2.54 15.02 8.03
C LYS A 35 2.18 14.29 6.73
N LYS A 36 1.01 14.60 6.16
CA LYS A 36 0.53 13.96 4.93
C LYS A 36 1.48 14.19 3.75
N PHE A 37 1.98 15.41 3.61
CA PHE A 37 2.95 15.77 2.57
C PHE A 37 4.24 14.95 2.68
N ASN A 38 4.80 14.82 3.88
CA ASN A 38 6.02 14.04 4.11
C ASN A 38 5.82 12.53 3.89
N GLU A 39 4.64 12.00 4.21
CA GLU A 39 4.26 10.61 3.92
C GLU A 39 4.16 10.37 2.41
N VAL A 40 3.51 11.28 1.66
CA VAL A 40 3.37 11.18 0.20
C VAL A 40 4.74 11.24 -0.48
N ILE A 41 5.62 12.17 -0.08
CA ILE A 41 6.98 12.26 -0.62
C ILE A 41 7.75 10.97 -0.38
N GLY A 42 7.73 10.50 0.86
CA GLY A 42 8.45 9.29 1.26
C GLY A 42 7.97 8.05 0.49
N PHE A 43 6.67 7.94 0.26
CA PHE A 43 6.10 6.89 -0.58
C PHE A 43 6.56 7.03 -2.04
N CYS A 44 6.49 8.23 -2.61
CA CYS A 44 6.90 8.49 -3.98
C CYS A 44 8.37 8.18 -4.21
N GLU A 45 9.24 8.46 -3.24
CA GLU A 45 10.65 8.11 -3.29
C GLU A 45 10.86 6.60 -3.48
N GLN A 46 10.13 5.77 -2.72
CA GLN A 46 10.22 4.32 -2.85
C GLN A 46 9.68 3.83 -4.19
N VAL A 47 8.58 4.42 -4.68
CA VAL A 47 8.01 4.08 -6.00
C VAL A 47 8.97 4.45 -7.13
N VAL A 48 9.61 5.61 -7.09
CA VAL A 48 10.62 6.02 -8.08
C VAL A 48 11.76 5.01 -8.15
N ARG A 49 12.30 4.59 -7.00
CA ARG A 49 13.35 3.55 -6.93
C ARG A 49 12.89 2.21 -7.49
N ILE A 50 11.61 1.85 -7.34
CA ILE A 50 11.04 0.62 -7.91
C ILE A 50 10.96 0.72 -9.44
N ILE A 51 10.58 1.88 -9.97
CA ILE A 51 10.38 2.12 -11.40
C ILE A 51 11.68 2.10 -12.18
N GLU A 52 12.81 2.45 -11.58
CA GLU A 52 14.15 2.28 -12.19
C GLU A 52 14.42 0.82 -12.61
N ALA A 53 13.73 -0.16 -12.02
CA ALA A 53 13.82 -1.58 -12.37
C ALA A 53 12.78 -2.05 -13.42
N TYR A 54 12.01 -1.14 -14.01
CA TYR A 54 11.08 -1.40 -15.12
C TYR A 54 11.69 -1.02 -16.48
N PRO A 55 11.30 -1.70 -17.57
CA PRO A 55 11.65 -1.27 -18.92
C PRO A 55 11.09 0.13 -19.21
N GLN A 56 11.89 0.99 -19.84
CA GLN A 56 11.54 2.40 -20.08
C GLN A 56 10.27 2.58 -20.93
N ASP A 57 10.01 1.67 -21.87
CA ASP A 57 8.88 1.78 -22.81
C ASP A 57 7.59 1.09 -22.31
N LYS A 58 7.60 0.52 -21.11
CA LYS A 58 6.43 -0.18 -20.56
C LYS A 58 5.48 0.82 -19.88
N GLU A 59 4.20 0.81 -20.26
CA GLU A 59 3.16 1.45 -19.44
C GLU A 59 3.04 0.71 -18.10
N ILE A 60 3.25 1.42 -16.99
CA ILE A 60 3.16 0.87 -15.64
C ILE A 60 1.76 1.09 -15.09
N VAL A 61 1.05 0.00 -14.79
CA VAL A 61 -0.32 0.05 -14.27
C VAL A 61 -0.33 -0.04 -12.75
N PHE A 62 -0.88 0.98 -12.10
CA PHE A 62 -1.04 1.08 -10.66
C PHE A 62 -2.47 0.77 -10.24
N LEU A 63 -2.61 0.11 -9.09
CA LEU A 63 -3.87 -0.01 -8.34
C LEU A 63 -3.67 0.63 -6.96
N ASP A 64 -4.31 1.78 -6.74
CA ASP A 64 -4.33 2.54 -5.49
C ASP A 64 -5.54 2.13 -4.65
N CYS A 65 -5.28 1.29 -3.65
CA CYS A 65 -6.28 0.67 -2.78
C CYS A 65 -6.63 1.57 -1.59
N SER A 66 -7.93 1.77 -1.33
CA SER A 66 -8.43 2.75 -0.34
C SER A 66 -7.86 4.15 -0.62
N CYS A 67 -8.00 4.60 -1.86
CA CYS A 67 -7.29 5.77 -2.35
C CYS A 67 -7.71 7.08 -1.66
N GLY A 68 -8.90 7.14 -1.05
CA GLY A 68 -9.42 8.36 -0.43
C GLY A 68 -9.46 9.53 -1.41
N LYS A 69 -8.77 10.64 -1.09
CA LYS A 69 -8.60 11.79 -1.99
C LYS A 69 -7.56 11.57 -3.11
N SER A 70 -6.95 10.38 -3.15
CA SER A 70 -5.96 9.93 -4.13
C SER A 70 -4.74 10.85 -4.31
N TYR A 71 -4.29 11.47 -3.21
CA TYR A 71 -3.06 12.27 -3.17
C TYR A 71 -1.89 11.55 -3.85
N LEU A 72 -1.72 10.26 -3.54
CA LEU A 72 -0.62 9.46 -4.03
C LEU A 72 -0.67 9.27 -5.55
N SER A 73 -1.82 8.85 -6.11
CA SER A 73 -1.92 8.64 -7.55
C SER A 73 -1.77 9.93 -8.36
N PHE A 74 -2.36 11.05 -7.92
CA PHE A 74 -2.20 12.33 -8.61
C PHE A 74 -0.75 12.81 -8.60
N VAL A 75 -0.09 12.72 -7.45
CA VAL A 75 1.31 13.10 -7.30
C VAL A 75 2.23 12.19 -8.12
N LEU A 76 2.07 10.87 -8.03
CA LEU A 76 2.85 9.92 -8.81
C LEU A 76 2.67 10.13 -10.31
N ASN A 77 1.44 10.33 -10.78
CA ASN A 77 1.17 10.56 -12.20
C ASN A 77 1.99 11.74 -12.74
N ILE A 78 2.07 12.84 -12.00
CA ILE A 78 2.84 14.03 -12.40
C ILE A 78 4.33 13.77 -12.32
N ILE A 79 4.82 13.23 -11.20
CA ILE A 79 6.25 13.00 -10.99
C ILE A 79 6.79 12.05 -12.07
N LEU A 80 6.13 10.92 -12.25
CA LEU A 80 6.58 9.86 -13.17
C LEU A 80 6.51 10.31 -14.63
N LYS A 81 5.43 11.00 -15.01
CA LYS A 81 5.30 11.52 -16.38
C LYS A 81 6.29 12.65 -16.66
N LYS A 82 6.40 13.65 -15.78
CA LYS A 82 7.19 14.86 -16.06
C LYS A 82 8.69 14.66 -15.87
N HIS A 83 9.11 13.85 -14.90
CA HIS A 83 10.53 13.75 -14.52
C HIS A 83 11.19 12.44 -14.92
N PHE A 84 10.41 11.37 -15.04
CA PHE A 84 10.94 10.06 -15.39
C PHE A 84 10.50 9.60 -16.79
N ALA A 85 9.68 10.41 -17.50
CA ALA A 85 9.12 10.09 -18.81
C ALA A 85 8.42 8.71 -18.87
N VAL A 86 7.84 8.27 -17.75
CA VAL A 86 7.20 6.96 -17.62
C VAL A 86 5.72 7.06 -17.94
N ASN A 87 5.27 6.23 -18.87
CA ASN A 87 3.85 6.04 -19.14
C ASN A 87 3.22 5.26 -17.99
N THR A 88 2.13 5.78 -17.45
CA THR A 88 1.45 5.19 -16.30
C THR A 88 -0.05 5.14 -16.51
N TYR A 89 -0.71 4.18 -15.88
CA TYR A 89 -2.17 4.12 -15.78
C TYR A 89 -2.56 3.84 -14.33
N PHE A 90 -3.52 4.57 -13.79
CA PHE A 90 -3.94 4.41 -12.39
C PHE A 90 -5.40 3.95 -12.29
N TYR A 91 -5.61 2.88 -11.54
CA TYR A 91 -6.90 2.57 -10.95
C TYR A 91 -6.91 3.03 -9.49
N GLY A 92 -7.85 3.91 -9.10
CA GLY A 92 -8.07 4.26 -7.70
C GLY A 92 -9.37 3.65 -7.19
N VAL A 93 -9.32 2.95 -6.06
CA VAL A 93 -10.49 2.23 -5.51
C VAL A 93 -10.80 2.71 -4.10
N ASP A 94 -12.05 3.08 -3.86
CA ASP A 94 -12.54 3.44 -2.54
C ASP A 94 -14.04 3.15 -2.39
N THR A 95 -14.47 2.80 -1.17
CA THR A 95 -15.89 2.56 -0.87
C THR A 95 -16.67 3.87 -0.71
N ASN A 96 -15.99 4.99 -0.46
CA ASN A 96 -16.59 6.30 -0.33
C ASN A 96 -16.86 6.94 -1.70
N ARG A 97 -18.11 6.87 -2.14
CA ARG A 97 -18.56 7.43 -3.41
C ARG A 97 -18.27 8.92 -3.58
N ILE A 98 -18.39 9.71 -2.51
CA ILE A 98 -18.15 11.17 -2.55
C ILE A 98 -16.68 11.46 -2.89
N LEU A 99 -15.76 10.67 -2.34
CA LEU A 99 -14.33 10.81 -2.63
C LEU A 99 -14.00 10.40 -4.07
N ILE A 100 -14.62 9.33 -4.57
CA ILE A 100 -14.47 8.88 -5.97
C ILE A 100 -14.97 9.96 -6.94
N GLU A 101 -16.17 10.49 -6.74
CA GLU A 101 -16.73 11.56 -7.58
C GLU A 101 -15.89 12.85 -7.53
N LYS A 102 -15.21 13.11 -6.41
CA LYS A 102 -14.25 14.21 -6.30
C LYS A 102 -12.97 13.92 -7.09
N CYS A 103 -12.42 12.72 -6.98
CA CYS A 103 -11.25 12.31 -7.75
C CYS A 103 -11.52 12.36 -9.25
N ASP A 104 -12.71 11.95 -9.69
CA ASP A 104 -13.15 12.06 -11.09
C ASP A 104 -13.18 13.52 -11.58
N ARG A 105 -13.75 14.43 -10.78
CA ARG A 105 -13.74 15.87 -11.10
C ARG A 105 -12.32 16.42 -11.21
N ILE A 106 -11.43 16.06 -10.27
CA ILE A 106 -10.04 16.51 -10.26
C ILE A 106 -9.28 15.99 -11.49
N LYS A 107 -9.38 14.69 -11.82
CA LYS A 107 -8.69 14.18 -13.02
C LYS A 107 -9.19 14.84 -14.30
N ASN A 108 -10.49 15.15 -14.39
CA ASN A 108 -11.08 15.81 -15.55
C ASN A 108 -10.58 17.26 -15.65
N SER A 109 -10.53 18.01 -14.55
CA SER A 109 -9.98 19.37 -14.56
C SER A 109 -8.49 19.42 -14.91
N LEU A 110 -7.74 18.37 -14.58
CA LEU A 110 -6.32 18.23 -14.92
C LEU A 110 -6.08 17.61 -16.31
N GLY A 111 -7.13 17.17 -17.00
CA GLY A 111 -7.03 16.49 -18.30
C GLY A 111 -6.37 15.10 -18.24
N PHE A 112 -6.38 14.44 -17.08
CA PHE A 112 -5.75 13.13 -16.88
C PHE A 112 -6.66 12.00 -17.37
N GLN A 113 -6.40 11.53 -18.60
CA GLN A 113 -7.13 10.42 -19.23
C GLN A 113 -6.62 9.03 -18.80
N ASN A 114 -5.46 8.98 -18.16
CA ASN A 114 -4.80 7.75 -17.72
C ASN A 114 -5.16 7.35 -16.27
N MET A 115 -6.30 7.81 -15.76
CA MET A 115 -6.76 7.54 -14.40
C MET A 115 -8.24 7.12 -14.41
N HIS A 116 -8.55 6.06 -13.70
CA HIS A 116 -9.91 5.52 -13.56
C HIS A 116 -10.22 5.27 -12.08
N PHE A 117 -11.23 5.94 -11.55
CA PHE A 117 -11.64 5.81 -10.16
C PHE A 117 -12.89 4.94 -10.06
N ILE A 118 -12.86 3.97 -9.14
CA ILE A 118 -13.90 2.95 -9.00
C ILE A 118 -14.46 3.01 -7.59
N ASN A 119 -15.77 3.19 -7.48
CA ASN A 119 -16.46 3.05 -6.22
C ASN A 119 -16.75 1.58 -5.93
N GLY A 120 -16.09 1.02 -4.92
CA GLY A 120 -16.23 -0.39 -4.57
C GLY A 120 -15.23 -0.86 -3.51
N ARG A 121 -15.37 -2.12 -3.09
CA ARG A 121 -14.37 -2.78 -2.25
C ARG A 121 -13.19 -3.25 -3.10
N ILE A 122 -11.99 -3.21 -2.51
CA ILE A 122 -10.74 -3.53 -3.20
C ILE A 122 -10.76 -4.93 -3.81
N ILE A 123 -11.25 -5.90 -3.04
CA ILE A 123 -11.22 -7.32 -3.44
C ILE A 123 -12.15 -7.62 -4.63
N ASP A 124 -13.24 -6.85 -4.77
CA ASP A 124 -14.28 -7.06 -5.78
C ASP A 124 -13.96 -6.39 -7.13
N VAL A 125 -13.07 -5.39 -7.14
CA VAL A 125 -12.70 -4.65 -8.36
C VAL A 125 -11.94 -5.53 -9.34
N GLN A 126 -12.27 -5.48 -10.62
CA GLN A 126 -11.53 -6.16 -11.69
C GLN A 126 -10.95 -5.14 -12.66
N PRO A 127 -9.66 -4.77 -12.51
CA PRO A 127 -9.00 -3.86 -13.45
C PRO A 127 -8.95 -4.47 -14.85
N GLU A 128 -9.25 -3.67 -15.86
CA GLU A 128 -9.23 -4.11 -17.27
C GLU A 128 -7.78 -4.32 -17.77
N LYS A 129 -6.84 -3.53 -17.25
CA LYS A 129 -5.41 -3.69 -17.53
C LYS A 129 -4.73 -4.55 -16.46
N PRO A 130 -3.73 -5.38 -16.82
CA PRO A 130 -2.95 -6.13 -15.85
C PRO A 130 -2.20 -5.19 -14.91
N VAL A 131 -2.39 -5.35 -13.60
CA VAL A 131 -1.80 -4.49 -12.58
C VAL A 131 -0.33 -4.85 -12.36
N ASP A 132 0.56 -3.86 -12.49
CA ASP A 132 1.99 -4.02 -12.20
C ASP A 132 2.32 -3.76 -10.74
N ILE A 133 1.71 -2.73 -10.15
CA ILE A 133 2.02 -2.25 -8.81
C ILE A 133 0.73 -1.99 -8.04
N VAL A 134 0.56 -2.66 -6.90
CA VAL A 134 -0.48 -2.29 -5.92
C VAL A 134 0.13 -1.34 -4.90
N ILE A 135 -0.56 -0.24 -4.62
CA ILE A 135 -0.18 0.74 -3.61
C ILE A 135 -1.32 0.96 -2.61
N ALA A 136 -0.99 1.22 -1.35
CA ALA A 136 -1.95 1.68 -0.35
C ALA A 136 -1.24 2.54 0.70
N LEU A 137 -1.74 3.76 0.93
CA LEU A 137 -1.19 4.67 1.94
C LEU A 137 -2.25 4.93 3.03
N HIS A 138 -2.04 4.33 4.21
CA HIS A 138 -2.98 4.31 5.34
C HIS A 138 -4.28 3.54 5.09
N ALA A 139 -4.21 2.45 4.33
CA ALA A 139 -5.24 1.43 4.46
C ALA A 139 -5.22 0.92 5.92
N CYS A 140 -6.40 0.84 6.54
CA CYS A 140 -6.55 0.44 7.94
C CYS A 140 -7.09 -0.99 8.03
N ASP A 141 -6.55 -1.77 8.97
CA ASP A 141 -7.05 -3.08 9.37
C ASP A 141 -7.27 -3.99 8.14
N ILE A 142 -8.50 -4.46 7.93
CA ILE A 142 -8.87 -5.36 6.83
C ILE A 142 -8.57 -4.77 5.45
N ALA A 143 -8.57 -3.44 5.27
CA ALA A 143 -8.31 -2.82 3.97
C ALA A 143 -6.87 -3.06 3.49
N THR A 144 -5.89 -3.11 4.40
CA THR A 144 -4.51 -3.47 4.05
C THR A 144 -4.44 -4.93 3.61
N ASP A 145 -5.17 -5.80 4.30
CA ASP A 145 -5.22 -7.22 3.95
C ASP A 145 -5.91 -7.45 2.60
N GLU A 146 -6.99 -6.71 2.30
CA GLU A 146 -7.60 -6.70 0.96
C GLU A 146 -6.63 -6.21 -0.10
N ALA A 147 -5.85 -5.15 0.15
CA ALA A 147 -4.86 -4.64 -0.79
C ALA A 147 -3.76 -5.68 -1.08
N ILE A 148 -3.24 -6.34 -0.03
CA ILE A 148 -2.25 -7.42 -0.16
C ILE A 148 -2.84 -8.59 -0.94
N ALA A 149 -4.03 -9.06 -0.55
CA ALA A 149 -4.72 -10.17 -1.22
C ALA A 149 -4.95 -9.84 -2.70
N LYS A 150 -5.42 -8.63 -3.00
CA LYS A 150 -5.65 -8.17 -4.36
C LYS A 150 -4.37 -8.11 -5.17
N GLY A 151 -3.27 -7.65 -4.58
CA GLY A 151 -1.97 -7.61 -5.24
C GLY A 151 -1.45 -9.01 -5.61
N ILE A 152 -1.59 -9.98 -4.70
CA ILE A 152 -1.22 -11.37 -4.95
C ILE A 152 -2.10 -11.96 -6.07
N LYS A 153 -3.43 -11.84 -5.95
CA LYS A 153 -4.39 -12.36 -6.93
C LYS A 153 -4.26 -11.74 -8.32
N SER A 154 -3.91 -10.45 -8.38
CA SER A 154 -3.67 -9.76 -9.65
C SER A 154 -2.29 -10.04 -10.24
N GLY A 155 -1.43 -10.79 -9.54
CA GLY A 155 -0.10 -11.10 -10.02
C GLY A 155 0.88 -9.93 -10.00
N ALA A 156 0.59 -8.89 -9.24
CA ALA A 156 1.35 -7.65 -9.25
C ALA A 156 2.83 -7.90 -8.96
N LYS A 157 3.70 -7.28 -9.75
CA LYS A 157 5.16 -7.40 -9.58
C LYS A 157 5.61 -6.75 -8.28
N TYR A 158 4.94 -5.67 -7.86
CA TYR A 158 5.15 -5.02 -6.58
C TYR A 158 3.84 -4.79 -5.81
N ILE A 159 3.92 -4.90 -4.49
CA ILE A 159 2.89 -4.50 -3.53
C ILE A 159 3.58 -3.57 -2.54
N VAL A 160 3.14 -2.32 -2.43
CA VAL A 160 3.72 -1.31 -1.53
C VAL A 160 2.62 -0.77 -0.64
N VAL A 161 2.66 -1.09 0.65
CA VAL A 161 1.60 -0.69 1.58
C VAL A 161 2.19 -0.02 2.83
N VAL A 162 1.52 1.03 3.28
CA VAL A 162 1.77 1.68 4.57
C VAL A 162 0.54 1.45 5.46
N PRO A 163 0.54 0.38 6.28
CA PRO A 163 -0.53 0.11 7.22
C PRO A 163 -0.58 1.14 8.35
N CYS A 164 -1.79 1.42 8.85
CA CYS A 164 -2.01 2.50 9.82
C CYS A 164 -2.62 2.03 11.14
N CYS A 165 -3.63 1.16 11.14
CA CYS A 165 -4.38 0.79 12.35
C CYS A 165 -4.68 -0.70 12.36
N GLU A 166 -4.26 -1.39 13.43
CA GLU A 166 -4.44 -2.84 13.55
C GLU A 166 -5.29 -3.18 14.78
N ASN A 167 -6.58 -3.45 14.53
CA ASN A 167 -7.53 -3.74 15.61
C ASN A 167 -7.80 -5.24 15.74
N GLN A 168 -7.67 -5.99 14.64
CA GLN A 168 -7.98 -7.42 14.59
C GLN A 168 -7.27 -8.19 15.73
N ILE A 169 -5.94 -8.07 15.79
CA ILE A 169 -5.11 -8.82 16.74
C ILE A 169 -5.20 -8.24 18.16
N ARG A 170 -5.38 -6.92 18.30
CA ARG A 170 -5.42 -6.24 19.61
C ARG A 170 -6.49 -6.82 20.53
N SER A 171 -7.62 -7.22 19.96
CA SER A 171 -8.73 -7.82 20.71
C SER A 171 -8.41 -9.19 21.31
N ARG A 172 -7.43 -9.91 20.73
CA ARG A 172 -7.03 -11.29 21.07
C ARG A 172 -5.89 -11.35 22.10
N LEU A 173 -5.13 -10.26 22.25
CA LEU A 173 -4.05 -10.12 23.24
C LEU A 173 -4.60 -9.74 24.64
N LYS A 174 -5.51 -10.57 25.16
CA LYS A 174 -6.17 -10.40 26.46
C LYS A 174 -5.94 -11.62 27.36
N VAL A 175 -6.59 -11.62 28.53
CA VAL A 175 -6.54 -12.68 29.55
C VAL A 175 -6.57 -14.08 28.91
N GLY A 176 -5.57 -14.90 29.25
CA GLY A 176 -5.39 -16.25 28.70
C GLY A 176 -4.31 -16.37 27.60
N HIS A 177 -3.80 -15.25 27.07
CA HIS A 177 -2.69 -15.26 26.11
C HIS A 177 -1.32 -15.40 26.82
N PRO A 178 -0.34 -16.16 26.29
CA PRO A 178 0.98 -16.34 26.93
C PRO A 178 1.78 -15.05 27.18
N LEU A 179 1.48 -13.99 26.42
CA LEU A 179 2.07 -12.65 26.58
C LEU A 179 1.13 -11.65 27.27
N VAL A 180 0.12 -12.12 28.01
CA VAL A 180 -0.84 -11.21 28.65
C VAL A 180 -0.14 -10.25 29.61
N ASP A 181 0.83 -10.69 30.40
CA ASP A 181 1.54 -9.81 31.34
C ASP A 181 2.30 -8.67 30.64
N LEU A 182 2.86 -8.93 29.45
CA LEU A 182 3.48 -7.91 28.61
C LEU A 182 2.45 -6.97 28.00
N THR A 183 1.30 -7.52 27.60
CA THR A 183 0.25 -6.81 26.86
C THR A 183 -0.86 -6.27 27.75
N ASP A 184 -0.75 -6.35 29.08
CA ASP A 184 -1.79 -5.84 29.98
C ASP A 184 -1.87 -4.31 29.94
N PHE A 185 -0.72 -3.67 29.68
CA PHE A 185 -0.59 -2.24 29.47
C PHE A 185 -1.08 -1.85 28.08
N GLY A 186 -2.08 -0.96 28.00
CA GLY A 186 -2.75 -0.60 26.74
C GLY A 186 -1.81 -0.13 25.61
N LEU A 187 -0.77 0.64 25.94
CA LEU A 187 0.23 1.08 24.97
C LEU A 187 1.09 -0.08 24.44
N LEU A 188 1.52 -1.00 25.32
CA LEU A 188 2.30 -2.18 24.92
C LEU A 188 1.44 -3.15 24.11
N ARG A 189 0.17 -3.33 24.50
CA ARG A 189 -0.82 -4.10 23.72
C ARG A 189 -0.93 -3.56 22.29
N TYR A 190 -1.04 -2.24 22.16
CA TYR A 190 -1.16 -1.57 20.87
C TYR A 190 0.08 -1.79 20.00
N ARG A 191 1.27 -1.51 20.54
CA ARG A 191 2.55 -1.66 19.82
C ARG A 191 2.82 -3.11 19.44
N PHE A 192 2.54 -4.05 20.34
CA PHE A 192 2.74 -5.47 20.05
C PHE A 192 1.75 -5.98 19.00
N ALA A 193 0.47 -5.59 19.08
CA ALA A 193 -0.53 -5.92 18.06
C ALA A 193 -0.10 -5.42 16.67
N ASP A 194 0.38 -4.17 16.58
CA ASP A 194 0.92 -3.62 15.33
C ASP A 194 2.07 -4.49 14.81
N ILE A 195 3.11 -4.73 15.61
CA ILE A 195 4.29 -5.51 15.20
C ILE A 195 3.90 -6.93 14.75
N LEU A 196 3.04 -7.60 15.50
CA LEU A 196 2.59 -8.95 15.19
C LEU A 196 1.78 -8.99 13.88
N THR A 197 0.90 -8.01 13.66
CA THR A 197 0.12 -7.91 12.42
C THR A 197 1.03 -7.72 11.21
N GLU A 198 2.01 -6.83 11.30
CA GLU A 198 2.97 -6.59 10.23
C GLU A 198 3.88 -7.79 9.97
N ALA A 199 4.28 -8.51 11.02
CA ALA A 199 5.02 -9.75 10.88
C ALA A 199 4.20 -10.83 10.17
N LEU A 200 2.91 -10.97 10.48
CA LEU A 200 2.01 -11.92 9.80
C LEU A 200 1.85 -11.57 8.32
N ARG A 201 1.60 -10.30 7.98
CA ARG A 201 1.54 -9.83 6.58
C ARG A 201 2.84 -10.10 5.83
N ALA A 202 3.98 -9.79 6.43
CA ALA A 202 5.29 -10.01 5.83
C ALA A 202 5.60 -11.51 5.63
N GLN A 203 5.28 -12.37 6.61
CA GLN A 203 5.44 -13.82 6.46
C GLN A 203 4.49 -14.39 5.40
N PHE A 204 3.25 -13.92 5.35
CA PHE A 204 2.28 -14.34 4.34
C PHE A 204 2.78 -14.00 2.93
N LEU A 205 3.14 -12.73 2.68
CA LEU A 205 3.75 -12.29 1.42
C LEU A 205 5.01 -13.08 1.05
N THR A 206 5.89 -13.32 2.02
CA THR A 206 7.11 -14.10 1.79
C THR A 206 6.78 -15.53 1.33
N GLY A 207 5.77 -16.13 1.98
CA GLY A 207 5.28 -17.45 1.70
C GLY A 207 4.51 -17.57 0.39
N THR A 208 3.86 -16.50 -0.08
CA THR A 208 3.19 -16.44 -1.39
C THR A 208 4.11 -15.99 -2.54
N GLY A 209 5.43 -16.09 -2.34
CA GLY A 209 6.40 -15.90 -3.41
C GLY A 209 6.91 -14.48 -3.60
N TYR A 210 6.79 -13.61 -2.59
CA TYR A 210 7.40 -12.27 -2.62
C TYR A 210 8.70 -12.22 -1.82
N HIS A 211 9.62 -11.36 -2.24
CA HIS A 211 10.67 -10.81 -1.38
C HIS A 211 10.10 -9.60 -0.66
N VAL A 212 10.14 -9.61 0.67
CA VAL A 212 9.57 -8.53 1.50
C VAL A 212 10.68 -7.71 2.13
N LYS A 213 10.56 -6.38 2.00
CA LYS A 213 11.36 -5.39 2.72
C LYS A 213 10.43 -4.58 3.61
N LEU A 214 10.76 -4.48 4.89
CA LEU A 214 10.12 -3.54 5.83
C LEU A 214 11.02 -2.32 5.95
N THR A 215 10.45 -1.12 5.83
CA THR A 215 11.19 0.14 5.93
C THR A 215 10.30 1.24 6.49
N GLU A 216 10.84 2.44 6.59
CA GLU A 216 10.11 3.61 7.06
C GLU A 216 9.64 4.45 5.87
N VAL A 217 8.38 4.92 5.87
CA VAL A 217 7.88 5.83 4.84
C VAL A 217 8.50 7.22 4.98
N THR A 218 8.64 7.73 6.20
CA THR A 218 9.21 9.06 6.46
C THR A 218 9.95 9.10 7.80
N SER A 219 10.31 10.28 8.31
CA SER A 219 10.88 10.39 9.65
C SER A 219 9.81 10.07 10.71
N PRO A 220 10.14 9.32 11.78
CA PRO A 220 9.21 9.07 12.88
C PRO A 220 8.73 10.35 13.60
N LYS A 221 9.41 11.49 13.37
CA LYS A 221 8.98 12.82 13.83
C LYS A 221 7.63 13.25 13.23
N PHE A 222 7.31 12.83 12.01
CA PHE A 222 6.08 13.22 11.32
C PHE A 222 4.94 12.24 11.62
N THR A 223 5.23 10.96 11.79
CA THR A 223 4.21 9.95 12.05
C THR A 223 4.75 8.79 12.88
N PRO A 224 4.05 8.37 13.95
CA PRO A 224 4.38 7.12 14.64
C PRO A 224 3.95 5.88 13.83
N LYS A 225 3.14 6.06 12.78
CA LYS A 225 2.68 5.03 11.83
C LYS A 225 3.50 5.12 10.56
N ASN A 226 4.71 4.61 10.69
CA ASN A 226 5.78 4.87 9.74
C ASN A 226 6.24 3.62 8.97
N LEU A 227 5.75 2.44 9.32
CA LEU A 227 6.18 1.19 8.69
C LEU A 227 5.59 1.07 7.28
N MET A 228 6.44 0.73 6.33
CA MET A 228 6.09 0.41 4.96
C MET A 228 6.52 -1.01 4.63
N ILE A 229 5.60 -1.79 4.07
CA ILE A 229 5.88 -3.10 3.45
C ILE A 229 6.09 -2.88 1.96
N ILE A 230 7.26 -3.28 1.45
CA ILE A 230 7.55 -3.38 0.02
C ILE A 230 7.73 -4.86 -0.32
N ALA A 231 6.80 -5.43 -1.08
CA ALA A 231 6.84 -6.81 -1.54
C ALA A 231 7.13 -6.85 -3.04
N ARG A 232 8.21 -7.51 -3.45
CA ARG A 232 8.57 -7.75 -4.87
C ARG A 232 8.40 -9.21 -5.22
N ARG A 233 7.65 -9.51 -6.27
CA ARG A 233 7.41 -10.89 -6.71
C ARG A 233 8.72 -11.58 -7.14
N LYS A 234 8.95 -12.80 -6.66
CA LYS A 234 10.12 -13.64 -7.02
C LYS A 234 10.00 -14.13 -8.46
N LYS A 235 11.13 -14.18 -9.18
CA LYS A 235 11.21 -14.90 -10.46
C LYS A 235 11.31 -16.40 -10.18
N GLY A 236 10.52 -17.22 -10.88
CA GLY A 236 10.70 -18.67 -10.94
C GLY A 236 10.28 -19.51 -9.72
N ASN A 237 9.92 -18.91 -8.59
CA ASN A 237 9.48 -19.68 -7.42
C ASN A 237 7.95 -19.79 -7.41
N LYS A 238 7.43 -20.98 -7.77
CA LYS A 238 6.00 -21.24 -7.96
C LYS A 238 5.31 -21.85 -6.74
N ARG A 239 6.07 -22.30 -5.73
CA ARG A 239 5.50 -23.01 -4.59
C ARG A 239 5.29 -22.06 -3.42
N TYR A 240 4.06 -21.98 -2.95
CA TYR A 240 3.77 -21.28 -1.71
C TYR A 240 4.30 -22.08 -0.52
N ASN A 241 4.90 -21.39 0.44
CA ASN A 241 5.31 -21.96 1.72
C ASN A 241 4.87 -21.02 2.83
N LEU A 242 3.74 -21.37 3.46
CA LEU A 242 3.15 -20.59 4.55
C LEU A 242 3.54 -21.11 5.94
N ASP A 243 4.51 -22.01 6.09
CA ASP A 243 4.82 -22.66 7.37
C ASP A 243 5.20 -21.64 8.47
N LYS A 244 5.97 -20.62 8.12
CA LYS A 244 6.34 -19.54 9.05
C LYS A 244 5.14 -18.68 9.43
N TYR A 245 4.26 -18.38 8.47
CA TYR A 245 3.03 -17.66 8.72
C TYR A 245 2.09 -18.47 9.63
N LYS A 246 1.83 -19.74 9.30
CA LYS A 246 0.98 -20.66 10.07
C LYS A 246 1.48 -20.80 11.50
N ARG A 247 2.78 -21.08 11.68
CA ARG A 247 3.40 -21.18 13.00
C ARG A 247 3.24 -19.90 13.82
N LEU A 248 3.44 -18.73 13.20
CA LEU A 248 3.28 -17.44 13.89
C LEU A 248 1.81 -17.18 14.26
N ASN A 249 0.87 -17.47 13.36
CA ASN A 249 -0.57 -17.32 13.56
C ASN A 249 -1.09 -18.27 14.66
N GLU A 250 -0.61 -19.51 14.70
CA GLU A 250 -0.94 -20.52 15.72
C GLU A 250 -0.35 -20.15 17.09
N MET A 251 0.94 -19.78 17.13
CA MET A 251 1.65 -19.42 18.36
C MET A 251 0.96 -18.27 19.12
N PHE A 252 0.32 -17.35 18.40
CA PHE A 252 -0.37 -16.19 18.98
C PHE A 252 -1.90 -16.24 18.84
N ASN A 253 -2.46 -17.34 18.34
CA ASN A 253 -3.90 -17.56 18.15
C ASN A 253 -4.63 -16.36 17.50
N THR A 254 -4.10 -15.85 16.38
CA THR A 254 -4.50 -14.53 15.85
C THR A 254 -5.73 -14.54 14.94
N GLU A 255 -6.19 -15.71 14.47
CA GLU A 255 -7.29 -15.86 13.50
C GLU A 255 -7.20 -14.83 12.34
N PHE A 256 -6.00 -14.65 11.78
CA PHE A 256 -5.69 -13.51 10.91
C PHE A 256 -6.45 -13.57 9.56
N VAL A 257 -7.13 -12.49 9.16
CA VAL A 257 -8.14 -12.52 8.08
C VAL A 257 -7.52 -12.65 6.69
N LEU A 258 -6.27 -12.21 6.50
CA LEU A 258 -5.61 -12.23 5.18
C LEU A 258 -5.67 -13.61 4.49
N ASN A 259 -5.53 -14.69 5.27
CA ASN A 259 -5.61 -16.06 4.74
C ASN A 259 -6.99 -16.42 4.20
N ASN A 260 -8.06 -15.82 4.72
CA ASN A 260 -9.44 -16.11 4.32
C ASN A 260 -9.76 -15.63 2.89
N TYR A 261 -8.92 -14.78 2.31
CA TYR A 261 -9.06 -14.38 0.92
C TYR A 261 -8.60 -15.44 -0.06
N PHE A 262 -7.98 -16.53 0.40
CA PHE A 262 -7.45 -17.59 -0.45
C PHE A 262 -8.07 -18.93 -0.06
N SER A 263 -8.48 -19.70 -1.07
CA SER A 263 -8.87 -21.09 -0.88
C SER A 263 -7.64 -21.97 -0.62
N GLU A 264 -7.82 -23.10 0.07
CA GLU A 264 -6.74 -24.08 0.29
C GLU A 264 -6.10 -24.51 -1.04
N CYS A 265 -6.92 -24.63 -2.09
CA CYS A 265 -6.47 -24.97 -3.43
C CYS A 265 -5.59 -23.87 -4.06
N GLU A 266 -5.88 -22.58 -3.86
CA GLU A 266 -5.01 -21.48 -4.32
C GLU A 266 -3.69 -21.45 -3.56
N LEU A 267 -3.68 -21.92 -2.31
CA LEU A 267 -2.49 -21.95 -1.46
C LEU A 267 -1.62 -23.19 -1.67
N ASP A 268 -2.21 -24.29 -2.15
CA ASP A 268 -1.51 -25.55 -2.45
C ASP A 268 -1.06 -25.67 -3.91
N GLN A 269 -1.67 -24.92 -4.85
CA GLN A 269 -1.38 -25.03 -6.27
C GLN A 269 -0.23 -24.14 -6.76
N ASN A 270 0.65 -24.75 -7.59
CA ASN A 270 1.64 -24.10 -8.45
C ASN A 270 1.04 -23.37 -9.68
N SER A 271 -0.26 -23.05 -9.70
CA SER A 271 -1.00 -22.74 -10.95
C SER A 271 -1.45 -21.29 -11.12
N LEU A 272 -1.38 -20.43 -10.10
CA LEU A 272 -1.64 -19.01 -10.31
C LEU A 272 -0.35 -18.35 -10.79
N LEU A 273 -0.43 -17.90 -12.05
CA LEU A 273 0.42 -16.94 -12.75
C LEU A 273 1.24 -17.57 -13.87
N SER A 274 0.62 -17.58 -15.05
CA SER A 274 1.26 -17.69 -16.36
C SER A 274 2.47 -16.76 -16.46
N PRO A 275 3.53 -17.16 -17.20
CA PRO A 275 4.65 -16.28 -17.43
C PRO A 275 4.16 -15.07 -18.23
N VAL A 276 4.35 -13.87 -17.67
CA VAL A 276 4.40 -12.65 -18.47
C VAL A 276 5.69 -12.78 -19.28
N ASN A 277 5.54 -13.14 -20.56
CA ASN A 277 6.60 -13.02 -21.56
C ASN A 277 6.93 -11.54 -21.78
#